data_AF-A0A2U3AXW7-F1
#
_entry.id   AF-A0A2U3AXW7-F1
#
_cell.length_a   1.000
_cell.length_b   1.000
_cell.length_c   1.000
_cell.angle_alpha   90.00
_cell.angle_beta   90.00
_cell.angle_gamma   90.00
#
_symmetry.space_group_name_H-M   'P 1'
#
loop_
_entity.id
_entity.type
_entity.pdbx_description
1 polymer ?
#
loop_
_entity_poly.entity_id
_entity_poly.type
_entity_poly.pdbx_seq_one_letter_code
_entity_poly.pdbx_strand_id
1 'polypeptide(L)'
;MNLQNSQQAVDSWIKEHGVRYFNELTNMAQLTEEVGEVARIIARRYGEQSEKESDKNKDLGEELADVVFVVLCLANQTGIDLQEAFNKKMDKKTKRDHDRHHNNDKLK
;
A
#
# COMPACT_ATOMS: atom_id res chain seq x y z
N MET A 1 11.97 -7.71 4.09
CA MET A 1 11.21 -6.44 4.22
C MET A 1 11.26 -6.02 5.67
N ASN A 2 11.63 -4.77 5.97
CA ASN A 2 11.68 -4.25 7.35
C ASN A 2 10.73 -3.06 7.45
N LEU A 3 9.47 -3.33 7.83
CA LEU A 3 8.42 -2.32 7.94
C LEU A 3 8.64 -1.40 9.14
N GLN A 4 9.30 -1.89 10.19
CA GLN A 4 9.61 -1.08 11.36
C GLN A 4 10.56 0.07 11.01
N ASN A 5 11.61 -0.21 10.23
CA ASN A 5 12.51 0.83 9.73
C ASN A 5 11.78 1.78 8.76
N SER A 6 10.86 1.27 7.94
CA SER A 6 10.03 2.12 7.07
C SER A 6 9.12 3.05 7.87
N GLN A 7 8.47 2.54 8.94
CA GLN A 7 7.68 3.35 9.86
C GLN A 7 8.51 4.46 10.49
N GLN A 8 9.73 4.13 10.96
CA GLN A 8 10.67 5.11 11.52
C GLN A 8 11.11 6.16 10.49
N ALA A 9 11.45 5.73 9.28
CA ALA A 9 11.88 6.64 8.21
C ALA A 9 10.77 7.65 7.84
N VAL A 10 9.52 7.18 7.73
CA VAL A 10 8.36 8.06 7.50
C VAL A 10 8.14 9.00 8.68
N ASP A 11 8.26 8.51 9.92
CA ASP A 11 8.09 9.34 11.11
C ASP A 11 9.14 10.45 11.22
N SER A 12 10.41 10.11 10.96
CA SER A 12 11.49 11.10 10.87
C SER A 12 11.22 12.13 9.78
N TRP A 13 10.84 11.67 8.58
CA TRP A 13 10.54 12.59 7.48
C TRP A 13 9.39 13.54 7.80
N ILE A 14 8.30 13.05 8.40
CA ILE A 14 7.15 13.87 8.82
C ILE A 14 7.55 14.89 9.90
N LYS A 15 8.46 14.55 10.81
CA LYS A 15 8.95 15.47 11.86
C LYS A 15 9.93 16.51 11.34
N GLU A 16 10.74 16.15 10.35
CA GLU A 16 11.77 17.03 9.77
C GLU A 16 11.20 17.96 8.70
N HIS A 17 10.34 17.44 7.82
CA HIS A 17 9.82 18.15 6.64
C HIS A 17 8.35 18.50 6.77
N GLY A 18 7.58 17.67 7.49
CA GLY A 18 6.19 17.96 7.82
C GLY A 18 6.07 18.85 9.06
N VAL A 19 4.93 19.52 9.21
CA VAL A 19 4.59 20.20 10.47
C VAL A 19 4.11 19.19 11.50
N ARG A 20 3.28 18.25 11.03
CA ARG A 20 2.73 17.11 11.77
C ARG A 20 2.04 16.18 10.78
N TYR A 21 1.76 14.98 11.26
CA TYR A 21 0.73 14.11 10.74
C TYR A 21 -0.62 14.84 10.52
N PHE A 22 -1.26 14.58 9.38
CA PHE A 22 -2.69 14.89 9.22
C PHE A 22 -3.52 14.09 10.24
N ASN A 23 -4.78 14.49 10.44
CA ASN A 23 -5.69 13.64 11.22
C ASN A 23 -6.00 12.34 10.44
N GLU A 24 -6.47 11.33 11.16
CA GLU A 24 -6.68 9.98 10.64
C GLU A 24 -7.68 9.96 9.48
N LEU A 25 -8.74 10.78 9.53
CA LEU A 25 -9.74 10.86 8.44
C LEU A 25 -9.16 11.51 7.19
N THR A 26 -8.32 12.53 7.34
CA THR A 26 -7.62 13.15 6.20
C THR A 26 -6.66 12.16 5.56
N ASN A 27 -5.89 11.41 6.35
CA ASN A 27 -5.03 10.35 5.79
C ASN A 27 -5.83 9.18 5.20
N MET A 28 -7.01 8.86 5.72
CA MET A 28 -7.90 7.88 5.09
C MET A 28 -8.40 8.36 3.72
N ALA A 29 -8.70 9.66 3.59
CA ALA A 29 -9.05 10.26 2.31
C ALA A 29 -7.86 10.20 1.33
N GLN A 30 -6.65 10.57 1.79
CA GLN A 30 -5.43 10.48 0.98
C GLN A 30 -5.16 9.04 0.53
N LEU A 31 -5.29 8.06 1.42
CA LEU A 31 -5.12 6.65 1.07
C LEU A 31 -6.09 6.23 -0.04
N THR A 32 -7.32 6.72 0.01
CA THR A 32 -8.34 6.42 -1.00
C THR A 32 -7.99 7.06 -2.34
N GLU A 33 -7.43 8.27 -2.33
CA GLU A 33 -6.92 8.96 -3.51
C GLU A 33 -5.79 8.15 -4.16
N GLU A 34 -4.74 7.79 -3.42
CA GLU A 34 -3.59 7.03 -3.95
C GLU A 34 -4.01 5.65 -4.50
N VAL A 35 -4.94 4.96 -3.82
CA VAL A 35 -5.49 3.70 -4.34
C VAL A 35 -6.26 3.92 -5.63
N GLY A 36 -6.92 5.07 -5.80
CA GLY A 36 -7.57 5.47 -7.04
C GLY A 36 -6.59 5.69 -8.19
N GLU A 37 -5.44 6.30 -7.91
CA GLU A 37 -4.34 6.49 -8.87
C GLU A 37 -3.82 5.13 -9.37
N VAL A 38 -3.52 4.21 -8.45
CA VAL A 38 -3.13 2.82 -8.75
C VAL A 38 -4.20 2.12 -9.59
N ALA A 39 -5.46 2.19 -9.17
CA ALA A 39 -6.58 1.54 -9.86
C ALA A 39 -6.74 2.06 -11.29
N ARG A 40 -6.57 3.36 -11.50
CA ARG A 40 -6.63 4.00 -12.83
C ARG A 40 -5.54 3.46 -13.75
N ILE A 41 -4.31 3.32 -13.28
CA ILE A 41 -3.22 2.75 -14.09
C ILE A 41 -3.51 1.28 -14.41
N ILE A 42 -3.90 0.49 -13.39
CA ILE A 42 -4.15 -0.93 -13.59
C ILE A 42 -5.28 -1.17 -14.60
N ALA A 43 -6.40 -0.45 -14.46
CA ALA A 43 -7.56 -0.61 -15.34
C ALA A 43 -7.26 -0.28 -16.81
N ARG A 44 -6.35 0.67 -17.07
CA ARG A 44 -5.97 1.10 -18.42
C ARG A 44 -4.85 0.25 -19.03
N ARG A 45 -3.85 -0.14 -18.26
CA ARG A 45 -2.67 -0.87 -18.78
C ARG A 45 -2.85 -2.38 -18.82
N TYR A 46 -3.55 -2.92 -17.83
CA TYR A 46 -3.72 -4.36 -17.66
C TYR A 46 -5.19 -4.80 -17.73
N GLY A 47 -6.12 -3.83 -17.80
CA GLY A 47 -7.54 -4.07 -17.97
C GLY A 47 -8.01 -3.82 -19.40
N GLU A 48 -9.32 -3.72 -19.56
CA GLU A 48 -9.98 -3.57 -20.87
C GLU A 48 -10.22 -2.10 -21.26
N GLN A 49 -9.83 -1.13 -20.41
CA GLN A 49 -10.01 0.29 -20.73
C GLN A 49 -8.92 0.77 -21.69
N SER A 50 -9.27 1.65 -22.63
CA SER A 50 -8.28 2.25 -23.51
C SER A 50 -7.31 3.17 -22.76
N GLU A 51 -6.03 3.06 -23.08
CA GLU A 51 -4.99 3.93 -22.55
C GLU A 51 -5.16 5.36 -23.09
N LYS A 52 -4.98 6.35 -22.21
CA LYS A 52 -4.96 7.78 -22.58
C LYS A 52 -3.51 8.24 -22.69
N GLU A 53 -3.23 9.15 -23.62
CA GLU A 53 -1.89 9.72 -23.78
C GLU A 53 -1.37 10.36 -22.48
N SER A 54 -2.26 11.01 -21.71
CA SER A 54 -1.93 11.61 -20.41
C SER A 54 -1.52 10.60 -19.34
N ASP A 55 -1.89 9.33 -19.48
CA ASP A 55 -1.61 8.28 -18.50
C ASP A 55 -0.40 7.42 -18.89
N LYS A 56 0.14 7.55 -20.11
CA LYS A 56 1.29 6.75 -20.58
C LYS A 56 2.56 6.96 -19.75
N ASN A 57 2.76 8.17 -19.24
CA ASN A 57 3.97 8.52 -18.49
C ASN A 57 3.82 8.29 -16.97
N LYS A 58 2.67 7.81 -16.49
CA LYS A 58 2.49 7.54 -15.05
C LYS A 58 3.29 6.33 -14.61
N ASP A 59 3.94 6.37 -13.47
CA ASP A 59 4.70 5.22 -12.98
C ASP A 59 3.86 4.45 -11.96
N LEU A 60 3.55 3.18 -12.25
CA LEU A 60 2.79 2.35 -11.31
C LEU A 60 3.54 2.14 -9.98
N GLY A 61 4.86 2.07 -10.03
CA GLY A 61 5.72 1.94 -8.86
C GLY A 61 5.66 3.16 -7.96
N GLU A 62 5.58 4.36 -8.52
CA GLU A 62 5.39 5.61 -7.75
C GLU A 62 4.04 5.59 -7.04
N GLU A 63 2.93 5.32 -7.75
CA GLU A 63 1.60 5.29 -7.11
C GLU A 63 1.49 4.21 -6.02
N LEU A 64 2.12 3.05 -6.22
CA LEU A 64 2.19 2.00 -5.20
C LEU A 64 3.02 2.45 -3.98
N ALA A 65 4.08 3.23 -4.19
CA ALA A 65 4.88 3.79 -3.11
C ALA A 65 4.08 4.82 -2.30
N ASP A 66 3.26 5.65 -2.95
CA ASP A 66 2.39 6.63 -2.29
C ASP A 66 1.33 5.93 -1.41
N VAL A 67 0.72 4.84 -1.90
CA VAL A 67 -0.16 4.00 -1.06
C VAL A 67 0.58 3.49 0.17
N VAL A 68 1.80 2.97 0.01
CA VAL A 68 2.60 2.47 1.14
C VAL A 68 2.93 3.59 2.12
N PHE A 69 3.28 4.78 1.62
CA PHE A 69 3.59 5.95 2.44
C PHE A 69 2.40 6.35 3.33
N VAL A 70 1.20 6.44 2.77
CA VAL A 70 0.01 6.81 3.55
C VAL A 70 -0.38 5.71 4.56
N VAL A 71 -0.21 4.43 4.20
CA VAL A 71 -0.41 3.31 5.14
C VAL A 71 0.56 3.40 6.33
N LEU A 72 1.83 3.73 6.08
CA LEU A 72 2.83 3.94 7.14
C LEU A 72 2.46 5.14 8.02
N CYS A 73 2.00 6.24 7.43
CA CYS A 73 1.49 7.39 8.18
C CYS A 73 0.34 6.99 9.12
N LEU A 74 -0.66 6.27 8.61
CA LEU A 74 -1.79 5.80 9.42
C LEU A 74 -1.35 4.85 10.53
N ALA A 75 -0.43 3.91 10.24
CA ALA A 75 0.10 3.00 11.24
C ALA A 75 0.80 3.75 12.39
N ASN A 76 1.64 4.73 12.05
CA ASN A 76 2.34 5.57 13.04
C ASN A 76 1.36 6.39 13.88
N GLN A 77 0.38 7.05 13.24
CA GLN A 77 -0.63 7.89 13.91
C GLN A 77 -1.49 7.10 14.90
N THR A 78 -1.82 5.86 14.55
CA THR A 78 -2.70 5.00 15.35
C THR A 78 -1.95 4.10 16.33
N GLY A 79 -0.62 4.18 16.38
CA GLY A 79 0.22 3.37 17.27
C GLY A 79 0.29 1.89 16.90
N ILE A 80 0.06 1.55 15.63
CA ILE A 80 0.08 0.17 15.13
C ILE A 80 1.52 -0.22 14.78
N ASP A 81 1.99 -1.34 15.35
CA ASP A 81 3.17 -2.05 14.86
C ASP A 81 2.81 -2.80 13.57
N LEU A 82 3.16 -2.21 12.42
CA LEU A 82 2.81 -2.77 11.13
C LEU A 82 3.65 -4.01 10.82
N GLN A 83 4.88 -4.11 11.33
CA GLN A 83 5.74 -5.29 11.16
C GLN A 83 5.13 -6.50 11.86
N GLU A 84 4.69 -6.34 13.12
CA GLU A 84 4.02 -7.39 13.88
C GLU A 84 2.69 -7.78 13.21
N ALA A 85 1.87 -6.81 12.83
CA ALA A 85 0.59 -7.05 12.15
C ALA A 85 0.77 -7.80 10.82
N PHE A 86 1.77 -7.41 10.02
CA PHE A 86 2.11 -8.05 8.75
C PHE A 86 2.58 -9.48 8.96
N ASN A 87 3.50 -9.73 9.90
CA ASN A 87 4.01 -11.06 10.22
C ASN A 87 2.88 -12.01 10.64
N LYS A 88 2.02 -11.57 11.57
CA LYS A 88 0.82 -12.33 11.99
C LYS A 88 -0.10 -12.65 10.81
N LYS A 89 -0.28 -11.71 9.88
CA LYS A 89 -1.12 -11.91 8.69
C LYS A 89 -0.51 -12.93 7.73
N MET A 90 0.80 -12.86 7.50
CA MET A 90 1.52 -13.80 6.65
C MET A 90 1.46 -15.22 7.21
N ASP A 91 1.73 -15.41 8.50
CA ASP A 91 1.61 -16.71 9.15
C ASP A 91 0.21 -17.32 8.99
N LYS A 92 -0.83 -16.49 9.18
CA LYS A 92 -2.23 -16.92 9.01
C LYS A 92 -2.54 -17.29 7.55
N LYS A 93 -2.06 -16.51 6.58
CA LYS A 93 -2.24 -16.82 5.14
C LYS A 93 -1.52 -18.12 4.79
N THR A 94 -0.24 -18.25 5.15
CA THR A 94 0.56 -19.46 4.87
C THR A 94 -0.14 -20.71 5.40
N LYS A 95 -0.59 -20.71 6.66
CA LYS A 95 -1.28 -21.87 7.25
C LYS A 95 -2.60 -22.21 6.56
N ARG A 96 -3.37 -21.19 6.15
CA ARG A 96 -4.68 -21.39 5.53
C ARG A 96 -4.58 -21.82 4.08
N ASP A 97 -3.60 -21.27 3.36
CA ASP A 97 -3.59 -21.27 1.91
C ASP A 97 -2.54 -22.24 1.31
N HIS A 98 -1.67 -22.84 2.14
CA HIS A 98 -0.68 -23.84 1.74
C HIS A 98 -1.31 -24.95 0.88
N ASP A 99 -2.38 -25.58 1.34
CA ASP A 99 -3.00 -26.69 0.62
C ASP A 99 -4.05 -26.22 -0.41
N ARG A 100 -4.63 -25.02 -0.24
CA ARG A 100 -5.68 -24.51 -1.13
C ARG A 100 -5.15 -24.02 -2.47
N HIS A 101 -3.97 -23.41 -2.52
CA HIS A 101 -3.42 -22.91 -3.78
C HIS A 101 -2.78 -24.01 -4.62
N HIS A 102 -2.01 -24.91 -4.00
CA HIS A 102 -1.38 -26.03 -4.72
C HIS A 102 -2.41 -26.98 -5.36
N ASN A 103 -3.59 -27.11 -4.75
CA ASN A 103 -4.67 -27.96 -5.25
C ASN A 103 -5.72 -27.23 -6.11
N ASN A 104 -5.52 -25.95 -6.43
CA ASN A 104 -6.46 -25.20 -7.27
C ASN A 104 -6.02 -25.21 -8.73
N ASP A 105 -6.71 -25.98 -9.56
CA ASP A 105 -6.39 -26.10 -10.99
C ASP A 105 -6.57 -24.79 -11.78
N LYS A 106 -7.31 -23.81 -11.27
CA LYS A 106 -7.40 -22.47 -11.88
C LYS A 106 -6.14 -21.62 -11.68
N LEU A 107 -5.22 -22.05 -10.81
CA LEU A 107 -3.97 -21.36 -10.49
C LEU A 107 -2.72 -22.11 -11.02
N LYS A 108 -2.92 -23.19 -11.78
CA LYS A 108 -1.88 -23.91 -12.52
C LYS A 108 -1.75 -23.36 -13.94
#